data_AF-A0A953I2G2-F1
#
_entry.id   AF-A0A953I2G2-F1
#
_cell.length_a   1.000
_cell.length_b   1.000
_cell.length_c   1.000
_cell.angle_alpha   90.00
_cell.angle_beta   90.00
_cell.angle_gamma   90.00
#
_symmetry.space_group_name_H-M   'P 1'
#
loop_
_entity.id
_entity.type
_entity.pdbx_description
1 polymer ?
#
loop_
_entity_poly.entity_id
_entity_poly.type
_entity_poly.pdbx_seq_one_letter_code
_entity_poly.pdbx_strand_id
1 'polypeptide(L)'
;MSGRPFRHKALLPRFRDAGRGLVRAYREEPNLRFHVFAGTCAAVAAYAVGVSGWEVAYLGGTIALVLFAELVNTAVERATDLAAGGRRHPLAGAAKEVAAGAVLLTALHALFAATLLFALRRDLAESVQAVFRLLIHRPLWLLPPAIAGVLGLFGGSRHES
;
A
#
# COMPACT_ATOMS: atom_id res chain seq x y z
N MET A 1 -32.86 -13.85 -29.08
CA MET A 1 -31.92 -13.40 -28.03
C MET A 1 -30.51 -13.78 -28.45
N SER A 2 -29.72 -12.85 -29.01
CA SER A 2 -28.34 -13.15 -29.42
C SER A 2 -27.41 -13.06 -28.21
N GLY A 3 -26.99 -14.20 -27.68
CA GLY A 3 -25.91 -14.26 -26.69
C GLY A 3 -24.63 -13.71 -27.33
N ARG A 4 -24.17 -12.54 -26.89
CA ARG A 4 -22.84 -12.07 -27.27
C ARG A 4 -21.83 -13.07 -26.70
N PRO A 5 -20.90 -13.62 -27.49
CA PRO A 5 -19.88 -14.49 -26.95
C PRO A 5 -19.10 -13.73 -25.86
N PHE A 6 -18.84 -14.39 -24.73
CA PHE A 6 -17.93 -13.87 -23.70
C PHE A 6 -16.55 -13.72 -24.32
N ARG A 7 -16.29 -12.57 -24.94
CA ARG A 7 -14.99 -12.24 -25.51
C ARG A 7 -14.03 -12.09 -24.34
N HIS A 8 -13.28 -13.14 -24.05
CA HIS A 8 -12.18 -13.08 -23.09
C HIS A 8 -11.25 -11.95 -23.56
N LYS A 9 -11.26 -10.83 -22.83
CA LYS A 9 -10.30 -9.77 -23.05
C LYS A 9 -8.91 -10.39 -22.90
N ALA A 10 -8.00 -10.06 -23.81
CA ALA A 10 -6.60 -10.47 -23.68
C ALA A 10 -6.07 -10.05 -22.29
N LEU A 11 -5.12 -10.82 -21.75
CA LEU A 11 -4.60 -10.62 -20.39
C LEU A 11 -4.05 -9.19 -20.18
N LEU A 12 -3.36 -8.66 -21.19
CA LEU A 12 -2.74 -7.32 -21.17
C LEU A 12 -3.72 -6.18 -20.83
N PRO A 13 -4.87 -6.05 -21.51
CA PRO A 13 -5.93 -5.12 -21.12
C PRO A 13 -6.35 -5.19 -19.65
N ARG A 14 -6.44 -6.38 -19.06
CA ARG A 14 -6.90 -6.55 -17.65
C ARG A 14 -5.85 -6.05 -16.65
N PHE A 15 -4.58 -6.34 -16.90
CA PHE A 15 -3.48 -5.80 -16.08
C PHE A 15 -3.38 -4.28 -16.18
N ARG A 16 -3.58 -3.72 -17.38
CA ARG A 16 -3.66 -2.27 -17.56
C ARG A 16 -4.82 -1.66 -16.78
N ASP A 17 -6.00 -2.29 -16.83
CA ASP A 17 -7.19 -1.81 -16.12
C ASP A 17 -6.98 -1.86 -14.59
N ALA A 18 -6.41 -2.95 -14.07
CA ALA A 18 -6.06 -3.09 -12.66
C ALA A 18 -4.99 -2.07 -12.21
N GLY A 19 -3.95 -1.86 -13.02
CA GLY A 19 -2.92 -0.87 -12.77
C GLY A 19 -3.47 0.56 -12.72
N ARG A 20 -4.41 0.91 -13.59
CA ARG A 20 -5.11 2.20 -13.52
C ARG A 20 -5.90 2.35 -12.22
N GLY A 21 -6.53 1.28 -11.73
CA GLY A 21 -7.22 1.27 -10.44
C GLY A 21 -6.29 1.58 -9.27
N LEU A 22 -5.13 0.92 -9.20
CA LEU A 22 -4.10 1.19 -8.19
C LEU A 22 -3.60 2.63 -8.27
N VAL A 23 -3.32 3.11 -9.49
CA VAL A 23 -2.81 4.46 -9.68
C VAL A 23 -3.83 5.50 -9.19
N ARG A 24 -5.10 5.29 -9.53
CA ARG A 24 -6.20 6.15 -9.10
C ARG A 24 -6.32 6.17 -7.58
N ALA A 25 -6.38 5.00 -6.94
CA ALA A 25 -6.49 4.89 -5.49
C ALA A 25 -5.33 5.61 -4.79
N TYR A 26 -4.10 5.45 -5.28
CA TYR A 26 -2.93 6.14 -4.69
C TYR A 26 -3.03 7.67 -4.81
N ARG A 27 -3.57 8.21 -5.91
CA ARG A 27 -3.72 9.66 -6.08
C ARG A 27 -4.84 10.23 -5.20
N GLU A 28 -5.95 9.50 -5.11
CA GLU A 28 -7.17 9.97 -4.43
C GLU A 28 -7.09 9.77 -2.91
N GLU A 29 -6.44 8.70 -2.43
CA GLU A 29 -6.48 8.31 -1.01
C GLU A 29 -5.22 8.73 -0.22
N PRO A 30 -5.33 9.66 0.74
CA PRO A 30 -4.21 10.02 1.62
C PRO A 30 -3.70 8.86 2.46
N ASN A 31 -4.60 8.05 3.01
CA ASN A 31 -4.25 6.91 3.88
C ASN A 31 -3.45 5.86 3.11
N LEU A 32 -3.82 5.56 1.87
CA LEU A 32 -3.05 4.65 1.03
C LEU A 32 -1.62 5.17 0.78
N ARG A 33 -1.45 6.47 0.52
CA ARG A 33 -0.12 7.08 0.37
C ARG A 33 0.71 6.96 1.64
N PHE A 34 0.09 7.19 2.80
CA PHE A 34 0.73 7.00 4.09
C PHE A 34 1.18 5.54 4.29
N HIS A 35 0.32 4.56 4.02
CA HIS A 35 0.67 3.15 4.16
C HIS A 35 1.78 2.71 3.18
N VAL A 36 1.79 3.23 1.95
CA VAL A 36 2.89 3.00 1.00
C VAL A 36 4.20 3.59 1.52
N PHE A 37 4.16 4.82 2.05
CA PHE A 37 5.34 5.46 2.63
C PHE A 37 5.87 4.67 3.84
N ALA A 38 5.00 4.31 4.79
CA ALA A 38 5.36 3.53 5.95
C ALA A 38 5.94 2.16 5.58
N GLY A 39 5.32 1.45 4.62
CA GLY A 39 5.84 0.19 4.09
C GLY A 39 7.21 0.34 3.43
N THR A 40 7.43 1.44 2.71
CA THR A 40 8.74 1.75 2.09
C THR A 40 9.80 1.97 3.17
N CYS A 41 9.50 2.72 4.23
CA CYS A 41 10.41 2.90 5.36
C CYS A 41 10.74 1.56 6.03
N ALA A 42 9.74 0.69 6.24
CA ALA A 42 9.95 -0.63 6.82
C ALA A 42 10.83 -1.52 5.93
N ALA A 43 10.63 -1.49 4.60
CA ALA A 43 11.46 -2.23 3.65
C ALA A 43 12.92 -1.74 3.64
N VAL A 44 13.14 -0.43 3.73
CA VAL A 44 14.49 0.14 3.86
C VAL A 44 15.15 -0.29 5.17
N ALA A 45 14.39 -0.28 6.28
CA ALA A 45 14.89 -0.77 7.56
C ALA A 45 15.26 -2.26 7.52
N ALA A 46 14.43 -3.09 6.88
CA ALA A 46 14.68 -4.51 6.66
C ALA A 46 15.97 -4.76 5.87
N TYR A 47 16.16 -3.99 4.79
CA TYR A 47 17.39 -4.03 4.02
C TYR A 47 18.62 -3.64 4.85
N ALA A 48 18.51 -2.58 5.66
CA ALA A 48 19.60 -2.09 6.48
C ALA A 48 20.09 -3.11 7.52
N VAL A 49 19.18 -3.89 8.11
CA VAL A 49 19.50 -4.90 9.13
C VAL A 49 19.80 -6.30 8.58
N GLY A 50 19.81 -6.45 7.25
CA GLY A 50 20.14 -7.72 6.60
C GLY A 50 19.16 -8.84 6.96
N VAL A 51 17.86 -8.59 6.83
CA VAL A 51 16.85 -9.64 7.08
C VAL A 51 16.99 -10.81 6.09
N SER A 52 16.68 -12.01 6.56
CA SER A 52 16.68 -13.24 5.77
C SER A 52 15.51 -13.32 4.78
N GLY A 53 15.56 -14.25 3.81
CA GLY A 53 14.53 -14.36 2.77
C GLY A 53 13.10 -14.58 3.31
N TRP A 54 12.94 -15.34 4.39
CA TRP A 54 11.62 -15.54 5.02
C TRP A 54 11.13 -14.28 5.73
N GLU A 55 12.03 -13.50 6.34
CA GLU A 55 11.69 -12.22 6.99
C GLU A 55 11.25 -11.18 5.96
N VAL A 56 11.90 -11.14 4.78
CA VAL A 56 11.47 -10.32 3.64
C VAL A 56 10.08 -10.73 3.18
N ALA A 57 9.82 -12.03 3.00
CA ALA A 57 8.52 -12.53 2.57
C ALA A 57 7.42 -12.21 3.59
N TYR A 58 7.71 -12.37 4.89
CA TYR A 58 6.81 -12.02 5.97
C TYR A 58 6.49 -10.53 5.98
N LEU A 59 7.50 -9.66 5.99
CA LEU A 59 7.31 -8.21 5.97
C LEU A 59 6.60 -7.74 4.69
N GLY A 60 6.97 -8.30 3.53
CA GLY A 60 6.33 -8.01 2.26
C GLY A 60 4.85 -8.39 2.26
N GLY A 61 4.51 -9.56 2.82
CA GLY A 61 3.13 -10.00 3.01
C GLY A 61 2.35 -9.08 3.95
N THR A 62 2.96 -8.66 5.06
CA THR A 62 2.38 -7.70 6.00
C THR A 62 2.09 -6.35 5.34
N ILE A 63 3.04 -5.79 4.58
CA ILE A 63 2.83 -4.53 3.85
C ILE A 63 1.72 -4.68 2.81
N ALA A 64 1.74 -5.77 2.03
CA ALA A 64 0.72 -6.06 1.04
C ALA A 64 -0.68 -6.18 1.67
N LEU A 65 -0.78 -6.79 2.86
CA LEU A 65 -2.03 -6.95 3.59
C LEU A 65 -2.62 -5.60 4.04
N VAL A 66 -1.79 -4.68 4.54
CA VAL A 66 -2.24 -3.32 4.92
C VAL A 66 -2.74 -2.55 3.70
N LEU A 67 -1.97 -2.57 2.60
CA LEU A 67 -2.37 -1.90 1.36
C LEU A 67 -3.65 -2.51 0.78
N PHE A 68 -3.79 -3.83 0.85
CA PHE A 68 -5.01 -4.51 0.44
C PHE A 68 -6.22 -4.09 1.26
N ALA A 69 -6.10 -4.09 2.60
CA ALA A 69 -7.19 -3.66 3.48
C ALA A 69 -7.60 -2.21 3.20
N GLU A 70 -6.64 -1.31 2.97
CA GLU A 70 -6.91 0.07 2.61
C GLU A 70 -7.65 0.19 1.27
N LEU A 71 -7.22 -0.54 0.24
CA LEU A 71 -7.91 -0.56 -1.06
C LEU A 71 -9.33 -1.12 -0.97
N VAL A 72 -9.54 -2.15 -0.15
CA VAL A 72 -10.87 -2.69 0.13
C VAL A 72 -11.72 -1.67 0.88
N ASN A 73 -11.16 -0.99 1.88
CA ASN A 73 -11.86 0.09 2.60
C ASN A 73 -12.37 1.15 1.63
N THR A 74 -11.50 1.64 0.75
CA THR A 74 -11.92 2.65 -0.21
C THR A 74 -12.92 2.14 -1.26
N ALA A 75 -12.85 0.85 -1.61
CA ALA A 75 -13.84 0.24 -2.49
C ALA A 75 -15.22 0.17 -1.82
N VAL A 76 -15.26 -0.20 -0.53
CA VAL A 76 -16.48 -0.24 0.29
C VAL A 76 -17.05 1.17 0.45
N GLU A 77 -16.23 2.17 0.75
CA GLU A 77 -16.66 3.56 0.84
C GLU A 77 -17.34 4.02 -0.45
N ARG A 78 -16.70 3.85 -1.61
CA ARG A 78 -17.27 4.24 -2.90
C ARG A 78 -18.55 3.47 -3.24
N ALA A 79 -18.58 2.16 -2.97
CA ALA A 79 -19.76 1.34 -3.25
C ALA A 79 -20.96 1.73 -2.38
N THR A 80 -20.70 2.00 -1.09
CA THR A 80 -21.75 2.40 -0.15
C THR A 80 -22.24 3.82 -0.40
N ASP A 81 -21.37 4.75 -0.79
CA ASP A 81 -21.75 6.12 -1.19
C ASP A 81 -22.64 6.12 -2.44
N LEU A 82 -22.32 5.28 -3.42
CA LEU A 82 -23.15 5.06 -4.59
C LEU A 82 -24.53 4.49 -4.20
N ALA A 83 -24.55 3.44 -3.37
CA ALA A 83 -25.79 2.76 -2.98
C ALA A 83 -26.72 3.65 -2.13
N ALA A 84 -26.16 4.47 -1.24
CA ALA A 84 -26.93 5.37 -0.40
C ALA A 84 -27.43 6.63 -1.13
N GLY A 85 -26.93 6.89 -2.35
CA GLY A 85 -27.30 8.05 -3.16
C GLY A 85 -26.97 9.36 -2.47
N GLY A 86 -25.83 9.44 -1.78
CA GLY A 86 -25.40 10.63 -1.03
C GLY A 86 -26.16 10.91 0.27
N ARG A 87 -27.10 10.05 0.67
CA ARG A 87 -27.81 10.16 1.96
C ARG A 87 -27.11 9.30 3.01
N ARG A 88 -27.20 9.69 4.28
CA ARG A 88 -26.72 8.83 5.38
C ARG A 88 -27.67 7.64 5.53
N HIS A 89 -27.11 6.43 5.50
CA HIS A 89 -27.84 5.18 5.72
C HIS A 89 -27.16 4.36 6.84
N PRO A 90 -27.89 3.86 7.86
CA PRO A 90 -27.28 3.13 8.99
C PRO A 90 -26.41 1.95 8.55
N LEU A 91 -26.89 1.13 7.60
CA LEU A 91 -26.11 -0.01 7.08
C LEU A 91 -24.85 0.42 6.30
N ALA A 92 -24.89 1.57 5.62
CA ALA A 92 -23.71 2.09 4.92
C ALA A 92 -22.66 2.57 5.93
N GLY A 93 -23.10 3.19 7.03
CA GLY A 93 -22.24 3.54 8.17
C GLY A 93 -21.56 2.31 8.75
N ALA A 94 -22.33 1.28 9.11
CA ALA A 94 -21.81 0.03 9.67
C ALA A 94 -20.81 -0.66 8.73
N ALA A 95 -21.07 -0.68 7.41
CA ALA A 95 -20.15 -1.26 6.43
C ALA A 95 -18.81 -0.50 6.38
N LYS A 96 -18.85 0.84 6.43
CA LYS A 96 -17.64 1.68 6.48
C LYS A 96 -16.85 1.48 7.78
N GLU A 97 -17.54 1.39 8.92
CA GLU A 97 -16.91 1.14 10.22
C GLU A 97 -16.18 -0.21 10.24
N VAL A 98 -16.80 -1.27 9.72
CA VAL A 98 -16.16 -2.59 9.62
C VAL A 98 -14.95 -2.56 8.69
N ALA A 99 -15.05 -1.87 7.56
CA ALA A 99 -13.96 -1.75 6.61
C ALA A 99 -12.75 -0.98 7.19
N ALA A 100 -13.02 0.13 7.89
CA ALA A 100 -12.00 0.86 8.65
C ALA A 100 -11.39 -0.01 9.77
N GLY A 101 -12.20 -0.83 10.44
CA GLY A 101 -11.74 -1.82 11.43
C GLY A 101 -10.78 -2.84 10.84
N ALA A 102 -10.99 -3.28 9.60
CA ALA A 102 -10.06 -4.17 8.90
C ALA A 102 -8.70 -3.50 8.64
N VAL A 103 -8.70 -2.22 8.23
CA VAL A 103 -7.46 -1.43 8.10
C VAL A 103 -6.73 -1.37 9.43
N LEU A 104 -7.43 -1.04 10.52
CA LEU A 104 -6.84 -0.99 11.86
C LEU A 104 -6.22 -2.34 12.28
N LEU A 105 -6.93 -3.44 12.07
CA LEU A 105 -6.45 -4.77 12.41
C LEU A 105 -5.14 -5.10 11.67
N THR A 106 -5.08 -4.81 10.37
CA THR A 106 -3.87 -5.05 9.58
C THR A 106 -2.73 -4.12 9.96
N ALA A 107 -3.01 -2.86 10.35
CA ALA A 107 -2.01 -1.93 10.86
C ALA A 107 -1.42 -2.41 12.21
N LEU A 108 -2.24 -2.95 13.10
CA LEU A 108 -1.77 -3.57 14.36
C LEU A 108 -0.90 -4.79 14.09
N HIS A 109 -1.28 -5.63 13.12
CA HIS A 109 -0.44 -6.74 12.67
C HIS A 109 0.90 -6.24 12.11
N ALA A 110 0.90 -5.13 11.35
CA ALA A 110 2.13 -4.55 10.84
C ALA A 110 3.04 -4.02 11.96
N LEU A 111 2.47 -3.41 12.99
CA LEU A 111 3.22 -3.00 14.18
C LEU A 111 3.83 -4.21 14.90
N PHE A 112 3.06 -5.29 15.05
CA PHE A 112 3.56 -6.54 15.62
C PHE A 112 4.72 -7.11 14.80
N ALA A 113 4.57 -7.21 13.47
CA ALA A 113 5.60 -7.71 12.59
C ALA A 113 6.89 -6.86 12.65
N ALA A 114 6.76 -5.53 12.62
CA ALA A 114 7.88 -4.62 12.76
C ALA A 114 8.60 -4.79 14.12
N THR A 115 7.83 -4.88 15.20
CA THR A 115 8.39 -5.10 16.56
C THR A 115 9.14 -6.43 16.62
N LEU A 116 8.56 -7.49 16.08
CA LEU A 116 9.19 -8.81 16.04
C LEU A 116 10.53 -8.77 15.29
N LEU A 117 10.57 -8.16 14.11
CA LEU A 117 11.74 -8.16 13.23
C LEU A 117 12.85 -7.21 13.70
N PHE A 118 12.49 -6.04 14.23
CA PHE A 118 13.42 -4.94 14.52
C PHE A 118 13.73 -4.72 16.00
N ALA A 119 12.95 -5.28 16.93
CA ALA A 119 13.13 -5.05 18.37
C ALA A 119 13.23 -6.34 19.20
N LEU A 120 12.56 -7.44 18.81
CA LEU A 120 12.63 -8.72 19.53
C LEU A 120 13.71 -9.65 18.95
N ARG A 121 13.73 -9.84 17.62
CA ARG A 121 14.76 -10.67 16.96
C ARG A 121 16.12 -9.97 16.89
N ARG A 122 16.13 -8.65 16.97
CA ARG A 122 17.30 -7.77 16.88
C ARG A 122 17.12 -6.68 17.92
N ASP A 123 18.21 -6.21 18.52
CA ASP A 123 18.13 -5.06 19.42
C ASP A 123 17.67 -3.82 18.62
N LEU A 124 16.75 -3.05 19.19
CA LEU A 124 16.18 -1.88 18.52
C LEU A 124 17.27 -0.82 18.22
N ALA A 125 18.23 -0.64 19.13
CA ALA A 125 19.32 0.30 18.92
C ALA A 125 20.22 -0.15 17.77
N GLU A 126 20.49 -1.45 17.64
CA GLU A 126 21.24 -1.99 16.49
C GLU A 126 20.50 -1.75 15.17
N SER A 127 19.18 -1.96 15.16
CA SER A 127 18.34 -1.70 13.99
C SER A 127 18.38 -0.23 13.58
N VAL A 128 18.21 0.69 14.55
CA VAL A 128 18.27 2.14 14.31
C VAL A 128 19.66 2.56 13.81
N GLN A 129 20.72 2.05 14.44
CA GLN A 129 22.09 2.31 14.01
C GLN A 129 22.36 1.79 12.60
N ALA A 130 21.85 0.61 12.24
CA ALA A 130 22.01 0.06 10.90
C ALA A 130 21.35 0.94 9.84
N VAL A 131 20.14 1.43 10.11
CA VAL A 131 19.46 2.40 9.23
C VAL A 131 20.28 3.69 9.12
N PHE A 132 20.72 4.25 10.25
CA PHE A 132 21.53 5.48 10.25
C PHE A 132 22.85 5.30 9.47
N ARG A 133 23.54 4.17 9.65
CA ARG A 133 24.73 3.80 8.89
C ARG A 133 24.43 3.74 7.39
N LEU A 134 23.33 3.10 6.99
CA LEU A 134 22.90 3.04 5.60
C LEU A 134 22.68 4.44 5.02
N LEU A 135 21.96 5.31 5.74
CA LEU A 135 21.65 6.66 5.26
C LEU A 135 22.89 7.54 5.10
N ILE A 136 23.87 7.44 6.01
CA ILE A 136 25.03 8.33 6.04
C ILE A 136 26.21 7.81 5.21
N HIS A 137 26.54 6.52 5.35
CA HIS A 137 27.78 5.96 4.81
C HIS A 137 27.61 5.33 3.42
N ARG A 138 26.38 5.13 2.98
CA ARG A 138 26.04 4.73 1.60
C ARG A 138 25.22 5.86 0.98
N PRO A 139 25.82 7.05 0.75
CA PRO A 139 25.08 8.24 0.38
C PRO A 139 24.22 7.94 -0.84
N LEU A 140 22.91 8.07 -0.63
CA LEU A 140 21.84 7.51 -1.45
C LEU A 140 21.63 8.25 -2.78
N TRP A 141 22.64 8.87 -3.39
CA TRP A 141 22.51 9.58 -4.67
C TRP A 141 22.26 8.65 -5.88
N LEU A 142 22.11 7.34 -5.66
CA LEU A 142 21.53 6.37 -6.61
C LEU A 142 20.02 6.10 -6.39
N LEU A 143 19.41 6.60 -5.30
CA LEU A 143 17.96 6.50 -5.05
C LEU A 143 17.08 7.59 -5.69
N PRO A 144 17.54 8.81 -6.03
CA PRO A 144 16.69 9.80 -6.68
C PRO A 144 15.96 9.27 -7.91
N PRO A 145 16.54 8.40 -8.77
CA PRO A 145 15.80 7.75 -9.86
C PRO A 145 14.70 6.79 -9.39
N ALA A 146 14.89 6.05 -8.29
CA ALA A 146 13.91 5.12 -7.75
C ALA A 146 12.74 5.85 -7.05
N ILE A 147 13.07 6.91 -6.30
CA ILE A 147 12.09 7.78 -5.63
C ILE A 147 11.36 8.64 -6.67
N ALA A 148 12.06 9.18 -7.68
CA ALA A 148 11.44 9.91 -8.79
C ALA A 148 10.64 8.99 -9.73
N GLY A 149 10.96 7.69 -9.84
CA GLY A 149 10.12 6.72 -10.53
C GLY A 149 8.79 6.48 -9.80
N VAL A 150 8.85 6.32 -8.47
CA VAL A 150 7.65 6.18 -7.62
C VAL A 150 6.83 7.47 -7.55
N LEU A 151 7.45 8.64 -7.55
CA LEU A 151 6.73 9.93 -7.55
C LEU A 151 6.30 10.39 -8.96
N GLY A 152 7.08 10.04 -9.98
CA GLY A 152 6.90 10.44 -11.39
C GLY A 152 5.85 9.63 -12.14
N LEU A 153 5.57 8.38 -11.74
CA LEU A 153 4.39 7.63 -12.21
C LEU A 153 3.06 8.30 -11.82
N PHE A 154 3.08 9.29 -10.93
CA PHE A 154 1.91 10.01 -10.44
C PHE A 154 1.83 11.50 -10.82
N GLY A 155 2.85 12.06 -11.49
CA GLY A 155 2.94 13.50 -11.78
C GLY A 155 2.49 13.96 -13.18
N GLY A 156 2.16 13.05 -14.10
CA GLY A 156 1.88 13.39 -15.50
C GLY A 156 0.39 13.41 -15.86
N SER A 157 -0.32 14.48 -15.53
CA SER A 157 -1.47 14.95 -16.32
C SER A 157 -1.72 16.42 -15.99
N ARG A 158 -0.89 17.30 -16.55
CA ARG A 158 -1.30 18.69 -16.75
C ARG A 158 -2.31 18.72 -17.88
N HIS A 159 -3.38 19.46 -17.65
CA HIS A 159 -4.33 19.93 -18.64
C HIS A 159 -3.64 20.41 -19.91
N GLU A 160 -4.10 19.94 -21.06
CA GLU A 160 -4.10 20.73 -22.29
C GLU A 160 -5.53 20.74 -22.83
N SER A 161 -6.07 21.97 -22.86
CA SER A 161 -7.26 22.52 -23.55
C SER A 161 -8.45 21.60 -23.85
#